data_AF-A0A0W7XBV6-F1
#
_entry.id   AF-A0A0W7XBV6-F1
#
_cell.length_a   1.000
_cell.length_b   1.000
_cell.length_c   1.000
_cell.angle_alpha   90.00
_cell.angle_beta   90.00
_cell.angle_gamma   90.00
#
_symmetry.space_group_name_H-M   'P 1'
#
loop_
_entity.id
_entity.type
_entity.pdbx_description
1 polymer ?
#
loop_
_entity_poly.entity_id
_entity_poly.type
_entity_poly.pdbx_seq_one_letter_code
_entity_poly.pdbx_strand_id
1 'polypeptide(L)'
;MHAHALTLAPGPLPRHPEAPPPAPAGHGRLRPMADPTPAPVDLWQTVALLHGWLASHERHPPEETLLLRMLKLSEEVGEVAQAVIGATGQNPRKGTTHSWDDVQSELCDVVITALVALRTLTPEPEKVLDERLRAVVARSHATQAAQTAHAMQTAQTAQAAEIQERPGGLPG
;
A
#
# COMPACT_ATOMS: atom_id res chain seq x y z
N MET A 1 60.15 42.23 -26.08
CA MET A 1 59.42 43.42 -26.56
C MET A 1 59.22 43.31 -28.06
N HIS A 2 58.07 42.80 -28.52
CA HIS A 2 57.61 43.02 -29.90
C HIS A 2 56.08 43.14 -29.87
N ALA A 3 55.60 44.29 -30.33
CA ALA A 3 54.19 44.68 -30.32
C ALA A 3 53.50 44.19 -31.60
N HIS A 4 52.32 43.58 -31.43
CA HIS A 4 51.41 43.19 -32.49
C HIS A 4 50.66 44.42 -33.04
N ALA A 5 50.60 44.55 -34.36
CA ALA A 5 49.71 45.47 -35.05
C ALA A 5 48.28 44.90 -35.09
N LEU A 6 47.29 45.69 -34.66
CA LEU A 6 45.86 45.39 -34.72
C LEU A 6 45.26 46.01 -36.00
N THR A 7 44.66 45.19 -36.85
CA THR A 7 43.80 45.62 -37.97
C THR A 7 42.36 45.76 -37.48
N LEU A 8 41.76 46.94 -37.62
CA LEU A 8 40.33 47.17 -37.37
C LEU A 8 39.49 46.72 -38.58
N ALA A 9 38.44 45.93 -38.33
CA ALA A 9 37.36 45.64 -39.28
C ALA A 9 36.15 46.58 -39.03
N PRO A 10 35.32 46.89 -40.05
CA PRO A 10 34.17 47.79 -39.88
C PRO A 10 32.97 47.07 -39.25
N GLY A 11 32.23 47.80 -38.40
CA GLY A 11 31.02 47.30 -37.71
C GLY A 11 29.77 47.28 -38.60
N PRO A 12 28.73 46.51 -38.24
CA PRO A 12 27.52 46.37 -39.04
C PRO A 12 26.54 47.54 -38.88
N LEU A 13 25.74 47.78 -39.93
CA LEU A 13 24.68 48.80 -39.97
C LEU A 13 23.42 48.38 -39.16
N PRO A 14 22.63 49.35 -38.65
CA PRO A 14 21.43 49.07 -37.86
C PRO A 14 20.27 48.54 -38.71
N ARG A 15 19.48 47.60 -38.17
CA ARG A 15 18.27 47.05 -38.80
C ARG A 15 17.01 47.82 -38.34
N HIS A 16 16.07 48.03 -39.26
CA HIS A 16 14.73 48.56 -38.97
C HIS A 16 13.83 47.51 -38.30
N PRO A 17 12.83 47.92 -37.48
CA PRO A 17 11.93 46.99 -36.80
C PRO A 17 10.91 46.37 -37.77
N GLU A 18 10.79 45.04 -37.69
CA GLU A 18 9.84 44.20 -38.45
C GLU A 18 8.44 44.24 -37.78
N ALA A 19 7.38 44.28 -38.60
CA ALA A 19 6.00 44.31 -38.12
C ALA A 19 5.53 42.92 -37.59
N PRO A 20 4.67 42.86 -36.57
CA PRO A 20 4.26 41.59 -35.97
C PRO A 20 3.31 40.78 -36.87
N PRO A 21 3.36 39.43 -36.81
CA PRO A 21 2.50 38.55 -37.60
C PRO A 21 1.04 38.53 -37.10
N PRO A 22 0.07 38.18 -37.96
CA PRO A 22 -1.35 38.11 -37.57
C PRO A 22 -1.65 36.90 -36.68
N ALA A 23 -2.62 37.06 -35.76
CA ALA A 23 -3.03 36.03 -34.81
C ALA A 23 -3.74 34.83 -35.49
N PRO A 24 -3.56 33.58 -35.00
CA PRO A 24 -4.20 32.41 -35.58
C PRO A 24 -5.68 32.28 -35.19
N ALA A 25 -6.46 31.73 -36.13
CA ALA A 25 -7.90 31.50 -36.04
C ALA A 25 -8.29 30.50 -34.93
N GLY A 26 -9.49 30.73 -34.37
CA GLY A 26 -10.03 30.05 -33.20
C GLY A 26 -10.05 28.52 -33.30
N HIS A 27 -9.45 27.87 -32.31
CA HIS A 27 -9.57 26.44 -32.09
C HIS A 27 -10.87 26.17 -31.34
N GLY A 28 -11.75 25.38 -31.96
CA GLY A 28 -12.98 24.89 -31.33
C GLY A 28 -12.66 24.26 -29.99
N ARG A 29 -13.38 24.71 -28.95
CA ARG A 29 -13.28 24.20 -27.59
C ARG A 29 -13.68 22.72 -27.63
N LEU A 30 -12.69 21.82 -27.65
CA LEU A 30 -12.91 20.39 -27.44
C LEU A 30 -13.62 20.23 -26.09
N ARG A 31 -14.82 19.66 -26.13
CA ARG A 31 -15.58 19.24 -24.95
C ARG A 31 -14.67 18.30 -24.15
N PRO A 32 -14.50 18.47 -22.82
CA PRO A 32 -13.74 17.51 -22.04
C PRO A 32 -14.46 16.18 -22.15
N MET A 33 -13.86 15.21 -22.84
CA MET A 33 -14.21 13.82 -22.60
C MET A 33 -13.77 13.57 -21.17
N ALA A 34 -14.73 13.27 -20.30
CA ALA A 34 -14.39 12.71 -19.01
C ALA A 34 -13.44 11.54 -19.25
N ASP A 35 -12.27 11.55 -18.63
CA ASP A 35 -11.39 10.38 -18.63
C ASP A 35 -12.25 9.19 -18.19
N PRO A 36 -12.29 8.09 -18.96
CA PRO A 36 -12.92 6.89 -18.44
C PRO A 36 -12.14 6.52 -17.19
N THR A 37 -12.78 6.63 -16.02
CA THR A 37 -12.24 6.08 -14.78
C THR A 37 -11.83 4.65 -15.10
N PRO A 38 -10.55 4.28 -14.99
CA PRO A 38 -10.12 2.95 -15.35
C PRO A 38 -10.95 1.96 -14.54
N ALA A 39 -11.46 0.93 -15.21
CA ALA A 39 -12.24 -0.10 -14.55
C ALA A 39 -11.43 -0.65 -13.36
N PRO A 40 -12.09 -0.98 -12.24
CA PRO A 40 -11.39 -1.51 -11.07
C PRO A 40 -10.55 -2.72 -11.48
N VAL A 41 -9.28 -2.70 -11.07
CA VAL A 41 -8.32 -3.75 -11.36
C VAL A 41 -8.77 -5.03 -10.68
N ASP A 42 -8.96 -6.11 -11.43
CA ASP A 42 -9.24 -7.41 -10.84
C ASP A 42 -7.98 -7.94 -10.13
N LEU A 43 -8.13 -8.25 -8.84
CA LEU A 43 -7.03 -8.64 -7.97
C LEU A 43 -6.36 -9.92 -8.47
N TRP A 44 -7.16 -10.95 -8.77
CA TRP A 44 -6.63 -12.26 -9.13
C TRP A 44 -6.06 -12.29 -10.54
N GLN A 45 -6.68 -11.59 -11.49
CA GLN A 45 -6.09 -11.34 -12.81
C GLN A 45 -4.74 -10.63 -12.67
N THR A 46 -4.63 -9.62 -11.82
CA THR A 46 -3.38 -8.88 -11.62
C THR A 46 -2.30 -9.75 -10.99
N VAL A 47 -2.64 -10.53 -9.95
CA VAL A 47 -1.70 -11.47 -9.33
C VAL A 47 -1.22 -12.51 -10.36
N ALA A 48 -2.10 -13.02 -11.21
CA ALA A 48 -1.74 -13.97 -12.27
C ALA A 48 -0.81 -13.33 -13.32
N LEU A 49 -1.07 -12.08 -13.72
CA LEU A 49 -0.22 -11.33 -14.64
C LEU A 49 1.17 -11.07 -14.05
N LEU A 50 1.24 -10.61 -12.79
CA LEU A 50 2.50 -10.37 -12.09
C LEU A 50 3.31 -11.67 -11.95
N HIS A 51 2.67 -12.76 -11.53
CA HIS A 51 3.31 -14.07 -11.45
C HIS A 51 3.83 -14.52 -12.83
N GLY A 52 3.04 -14.36 -13.89
CA GLY A 52 3.45 -14.72 -15.25
C GLY A 52 4.64 -13.90 -15.77
N TRP A 53 4.61 -12.58 -15.54
CA TRP A 53 5.72 -11.69 -15.89
C TRP A 53 6.99 -12.05 -15.12
N LEU A 54 6.87 -12.32 -13.83
CA LEU A 54 8.00 -12.76 -13.00
C LEU A 54 8.59 -14.08 -13.49
N ALA A 55 7.74 -15.08 -13.75
CA ALA A 55 8.15 -16.37 -14.27
C ALA A 55 8.87 -16.27 -15.62
N SER A 56 8.50 -15.31 -16.48
CA SER A 56 9.19 -15.10 -17.76
C SER A 56 10.61 -14.51 -17.63
N HIS A 57 10.98 -14.03 -16.45
CA HIS A 57 12.31 -13.47 -16.15
C HIS A 57 13.13 -14.34 -15.18
N GLU A 58 12.56 -15.45 -14.70
CA GLU A 58 13.22 -16.36 -13.78
C GLU A 58 14.29 -17.21 -14.48
N ARG A 59 15.41 -17.39 -13.78
CA ARG A 59 16.55 -18.19 -14.24
C ARG A 59 16.85 -19.37 -13.30
N HIS A 60 16.01 -19.55 -12.28
CA HIS A 60 16.21 -20.48 -11.19
C HIS A 60 15.23 -21.67 -11.28
N PRO A 61 15.58 -22.85 -10.73
CA PRO A 61 14.64 -23.95 -10.59
C PRO A 61 13.45 -23.60 -9.67
N PRO A 62 12.30 -24.30 -9.78
CA PRO A 62 11.07 -23.96 -9.05
C PRO A 62 11.23 -23.86 -7.52
N GLU A 63 12.01 -24.74 -6.90
CA GLU A 63 12.25 -24.71 -5.45
C GLU A 63 13.01 -23.45 -5.02
N GLU A 64 14.02 -23.04 -5.80
CA GLU A 64 14.78 -21.82 -5.54
C GLU A 64 13.94 -20.56 -5.80
N THR A 65 13.14 -20.55 -6.87
CA THR A 65 12.14 -19.49 -7.11
C THR A 65 11.25 -19.28 -5.89
N LEU A 66 10.70 -20.36 -5.34
CA LEU A 66 9.83 -20.26 -4.17
C LEU A 66 10.56 -19.64 -2.96
N LEU A 67 11.80 -20.06 -2.70
CA LEU A 67 12.62 -19.48 -1.64
C LEU A 67 12.85 -17.98 -1.86
N LEU A 68 13.15 -17.57 -3.09
CA LEU A 68 13.32 -16.16 -3.44
C LEU A 68 12.03 -15.36 -3.24
N ARG A 69 10.84 -15.93 -3.49
CA ARG A 69 9.56 -15.28 -3.18
C ARG A 69 9.35 -15.09 -1.68
N MET A 70 9.77 -16.05 -0.85
CA MET A 70 9.71 -15.92 0.61
C MET A 70 10.69 -14.86 1.14
N LEU A 71 11.88 -14.77 0.53
CA LEU A 71 12.86 -13.75 0.88
C LEU A 71 12.35 -12.35 0.50
N LYS A 72 11.75 -12.19 -0.69
CA LYS A 72 11.13 -10.93 -1.10
C LYS A 72 10.01 -10.51 -0.14
N LEU A 73 9.16 -11.43 0.28
CA LEU A 73 8.14 -11.15 1.30
C LEU A 73 8.74 -10.63 2.61
N SER A 74 9.88 -11.19 3.03
CA SER A 74 10.57 -10.73 4.25
C SER A 74 11.19 -9.34 4.09
N GLU A 75 11.66 -9.01 2.88
CA GLU A 75 12.14 -7.67 2.52
C GLU A 75 11.02 -6.63 2.68
N GLU A 76 9.83 -6.88 2.09
CA GLU A 76 8.68 -5.94 2.18
C GLU A 76 8.23 -5.70 3.63
N VAL A 77 8.24 -6.74 4.48
CA VAL A 77 7.95 -6.57 5.91
C VAL A 77 8.98 -5.67 6.61
N GLY A 78 10.24 -5.74 6.18
CA GLY A 78 11.30 -4.84 6.62
C GLY A 78 11.06 -3.38 6.18
N GLU A 79 10.54 -3.18 4.97
CA GLU A 79 10.19 -1.85 4.45
C GLU A 79 9.03 -1.23 5.23
N VAL A 80 7.98 -2.00 5.56
CA VAL A 80 6.92 -1.57 6.49
C VAL A 80 7.51 -1.12 7.83
N ALA A 81 8.43 -1.91 8.41
CA ALA A 81 9.06 -1.54 9.67
C ALA A 81 9.87 -0.24 9.56
N GLN A 82 10.60 -0.06 8.46
CA GLN A 82 11.32 1.17 8.16
C GLN A 82 10.38 2.37 8.04
N ALA A 83 9.28 2.24 7.30
CA ALA A 83 8.29 3.29 7.12
C ALA A 83 7.64 3.67 8.46
N VAL A 84 7.29 2.71 9.32
CA VAL A 84 6.74 2.98 10.67
C VAL A 84 7.74 3.74 11.54
N ILE A 85 9.00 3.32 11.57
CA ILE A 85 10.07 4.02 12.32
C ILE A 85 10.22 5.46 11.80
N GLY A 86 10.13 5.63 10.47
CA GLY A 86 10.16 6.93 9.81
C GLY A 86 8.96 7.81 10.14
N ALA A 87 7.74 7.27 10.15
CA ALA A 87 6.49 7.99 10.41
C ALA A 87 6.34 8.40 11.88
N THR A 88 6.84 7.56 12.78
CA THR A 88 6.79 7.80 14.24
C THR A 88 7.98 8.61 14.76
N GLY A 89 8.94 8.94 13.88
CA GLY A 89 10.12 9.74 14.23
C GLY A 89 11.04 9.08 15.27
N GLN A 90 11.02 7.75 15.39
CA GLN A 90 11.75 7.03 16.44
C GLN A 90 13.27 7.08 16.28
N ASN A 91 13.78 7.56 15.14
CA ASN A 91 15.19 7.83 14.94
C ASN A 91 15.53 9.28 15.34
N PRO A 92 16.16 9.54 16.50
CA PRO A 92 16.39 10.89 16.99
C PRO A 92 17.32 11.72 16.10
N ARG A 93 18.10 11.06 15.21
CA ARG A 93 19.03 11.73 14.29
C ARG A 93 18.37 12.19 12.99
N LYS A 94 17.19 11.64 12.66
CA LYS A 94 16.53 11.87 11.37
C LYS A 94 15.15 12.52 11.52
N GLY A 95 14.55 12.49 12.71
CA GLY A 95 13.18 12.97 12.90
C GLY A 95 12.19 12.12 12.09
N THR A 96 11.06 12.72 11.68
CA THR A 96 10.06 12.08 10.82
C THR A 96 10.55 12.07 9.37
N THR A 97 10.69 10.87 8.79
CA THR A 97 11.17 10.70 7.40
C THR A 97 10.15 10.09 6.46
N HIS A 98 9.07 9.52 7.00
CA HIS A 98 7.97 8.92 6.26
C HIS A 98 6.66 9.46 6.82
N SER A 99 5.58 9.20 6.10
CA SER A 99 4.20 9.43 6.46
C SER A 99 3.49 8.10 6.76
N TRP A 100 2.28 8.17 7.32
CA TRP A 100 1.43 6.99 7.43
C TRP A 100 0.88 6.52 6.06
N ASP A 101 0.94 7.34 5.02
CA ASP A 101 0.62 6.93 3.65
C ASP A 101 1.72 6.06 3.05
N ASP A 102 2.98 6.32 3.41
CA ASP A 102 4.09 5.44 3.04
C ASP A 102 3.90 4.06 3.71
N VAL A 103 3.54 4.03 5.00
CA VAL A 103 3.23 2.75 5.70
C VAL A 103 2.10 1.98 5.01
N GLN A 104 1.05 2.67 4.56
CA GLN A 104 -0.04 2.04 3.81
C GLN A 104 0.44 1.44 2.49
N SER A 105 1.32 2.16 1.78
CA SER A 105 1.92 1.70 0.51
C SER A 105 2.75 0.43 0.73
N GLU A 106 3.63 0.43 1.73
CA GLU A 106 4.45 -0.75 2.05
C GLU A 106 3.60 -1.96 2.47
N LEU A 107 2.48 -1.73 3.18
CA LEU A 107 1.55 -2.81 3.53
C LEU A 107 0.86 -3.38 2.28
N CYS A 108 0.55 -2.57 1.28
CA CYS A 108 0.06 -3.05 -0.01
C CYS A 108 1.11 -3.91 -0.72
N ASP A 109 2.38 -3.52 -0.68
CA ASP A 109 3.47 -4.30 -1.30
C ASP A 109 3.67 -5.65 -0.61
N VAL A 110 3.55 -5.72 0.72
CA VAL A 110 3.51 -6.99 1.47
C VAL A 110 2.34 -7.87 1.00
N VAL A 111 1.13 -7.32 0.88
CA VAL A 111 -0.06 -8.06 0.45
C VAL A 111 0.12 -8.61 -0.96
N ILE A 112 0.55 -7.77 -1.91
CA ILE A 112 0.78 -8.16 -3.31
C ILE A 112 1.85 -9.25 -3.38
N THR A 113 2.97 -9.07 -2.69
CA THR A 113 4.08 -10.04 -2.66
C THR A 113 3.65 -11.37 -2.06
N ALA A 114 2.86 -11.36 -0.98
CA ALA A 114 2.32 -12.57 -0.37
C ALA A 114 1.37 -13.32 -1.31
N LEU A 115 0.52 -12.61 -2.06
CA LEU A 115 -0.41 -13.22 -3.03
C LEU A 115 0.33 -13.84 -4.22
N VAL A 116 1.38 -13.18 -4.74
CA VAL A 116 2.24 -13.75 -5.79
C VAL A 116 2.98 -14.99 -5.29
N ALA A 117 3.49 -14.94 -4.05
CA ALA A 117 4.13 -16.09 -3.43
C ALA A 117 3.15 -17.27 -3.24
N LEU A 118 1.90 -16.99 -2.84
CA LEU A 118 0.85 -18.00 -2.76
C LEU A 118 0.53 -18.59 -4.15
N ARG A 119 0.44 -17.77 -5.20
CA ARG A 119 0.25 -18.25 -6.58
C ARG A 119 1.42 -19.12 -7.07
N THR A 120 2.63 -18.87 -6.56
CA THR A 120 3.81 -19.71 -6.85
C THR A 120 3.66 -21.10 -6.20
N LEU A 121 3.08 -21.18 -5.00
CA LEU A 121 2.83 -22.43 -4.27
C LEU A 121 1.65 -23.24 -4.81
N THR A 122 0.61 -22.59 -5.31
CA THR A 122 -0.64 -23.24 -5.73
C THR A 122 -1.23 -22.65 -7.01
N PRO A 123 -1.80 -23.48 -7.90
CA PRO A 123 -2.58 -23.01 -9.05
C PRO A 123 -3.87 -22.27 -8.67
N GLU A 124 -4.39 -22.48 -7.46
CA GLU A 124 -5.69 -21.97 -6.99
C GLU A 124 -5.53 -21.06 -5.75
N PRO A 125 -4.78 -19.94 -5.82
CA PRO A 125 -4.51 -19.10 -4.64
C PRO A 125 -5.79 -18.45 -4.08
N GLU A 126 -6.75 -18.13 -4.94
CA GLU A 126 -8.04 -17.56 -4.55
C GLU A 126 -8.82 -18.48 -3.62
N LYS A 127 -8.95 -19.74 -4.02
CA LYS A 127 -9.65 -20.76 -3.23
C LYS A 127 -8.96 -20.99 -1.88
N VAL A 128 -7.63 -21.10 -1.88
CA VAL A 128 -6.86 -21.30 -0.63
C VAL A 128 -7.05 -20.12 0.32
N LEU A 129 -7.04 -18.89 -0.20
CA LEU A 129 -7.28 -17.70 0.62
C LEU A 129 -8.73 -17.65 1.13
N ASP A 130 -9.73 -17.88 0.28
CA ASP A 130 -11.14 -17.90 0.66
C ASP A 130 -11.45 -18.95 1.74
N GLU A 131 -10.94 -20.17 1.58
CA GLU A 131 -11.06 -21.22 2.59
C GLU A 131 -10.42 -20.80 3.93
N ARG A 132 -9.23 -20.19 3.88
CA ARG A 132 -8.56 -19.70 5.09
C ARG A 132 -9.33 -18.57 5.75
N LEU A 133 -9.88 -17.63 4.98
CA LEU A 133 -10.68 -16.52 5.47
C LEU A 133 -11.95 -17.02 6.16
N ARG A 134 -12.69 -17.96 5.55
CA ARG A 134 -13.86 -18.59 6.18
C ARG A 134 -13.50 -19.23 7.53
N ALA A 135 -12.38 -19.95 7.59
CA ALA A 135 -11.93 -20.59 8.82
C ALA A 135 -11.53 -19.57 9.91
N VAL A 136 -10.91 -18.45 9.54
CA VAL A 136 -10.57 -17.35 10.47
C VAL A 136 -11.83 -16.68 10.99
N VAL A 137 -12.78 -16.33 10.11
CA VAL A 137 -14.06 -15.70 10.49
C VAL A 137 -14.84 -16.58 11.46
N ALA A 138 -15.00 -17.87 11.14
CA ALA A 138 -15.71 -18.81 12.00
C ALA A 138 -15.07 -18.90 13.41
N ARG A 139 -13.73 -18.96 13.48
CA ARG A 139 -13.01 -18.99 14.76
C ARG A 139 -13.18 -17.71 15.56
N SER A 140 -13.06 -16.55 14.92
CA SER A 140 -13.20 -15.24 15.58
C SER A 140 -14.59 -15.05 16.20
N HIS A 141 -15.65 -15.44 15.49
CA HIS A 141 -17.02 -15.39 16.03
C HIS A 141 -17.23 -16.35 17.20
N ALA A 142 -16.68 -17.57 17.13
CA ALA A 142 -16.76 -18.52 18.23
C ALA A 142 -16.05 -18.00 19.50
N THR A 143 -14.87 -17.38 19.35
CA THR A 143 -14.15 -16.75 20.46
C THR A 143 -14.96 -15.59 21.07
N GLN A 144 -15.57 -14.73 20.25
CA GLN A 144 -16.44 -13.66 20.73
C GLN A 144 -17.63 -14.19 21.53
N ALA A 145 -18.34 -15.21 21.00
CA ALA A 145 -19.49 -15.80 21.69
C ALA A 145 -19.11 -16.40 23.06
N ALA A 146 -17.95 -17.07 23.14
CA ALA A 146 -17.44 -17.61 24.40
C ALA A 146 -17.10 -16.50 25.40
N GLN A 147 -16.48 -15.40 24.94
CA GLN A 147 -16.18 -14.24 25.78
C GLN A 147 -17.45 -13.57 26.30
N THR A 148 -18.47 -13.40 25.45
CA THR A 148 -19.76 -12.83 25.86
C THR A 148 -20.50 -13.72 26.87
N ALA A 149 -20.55 -15.04 26.63
CA ALA A 149 -21.16 -15.98 27.57
C ALA A 149 -20.45 -15.98 28.93
N HIS A 150 -19.12 -15.94 28.93
CA HIS A 150 -18.32 -15.86 30.15
C HIS A 150 -18.60 -14.56 30.94
N ALA A 151 -18.68 -13.41 30.25
CA ALA A 151 -19.03 -12.14 30.85
C ALA A 151 -20.45 -12.15 31.45
N MET A 152 -21.44 -12.72 30.74
CA MET A 152 -22.82 -12.84 31.23
C MET A 152 -22.91 -13.74 32.48
N GLN A 153 -22.20 -14.87 32.49
CA GLN A 153 -22.19 -15.77 33.63
C GLN A 153 -21.50 -15.14 34.86
N THR A 154 -20.45 -14.34 34.65
CA THR A 154 -19.77 -13.59 35.71
C THR A 154 -20.71 -12.54 36.33
N ALA A 155 -21.43 -11.79 35.51
CA ALA A 155 -22.40 -10.80 35.96
C ALA A 155 -23.57 -11.43 36.73
N GLN A 156 -24.11 -12.56 36.25
CA GLN A 156 -25.18 -13.30 36.94
C GLN A 156 -24.71 -13.84 38.30
N THR A 157 -23.48 -14.35 38.38
CA THR A 157 -22.91 -14.87 39.63
C THR A 157 -22.71 -13.75 40.66
N ALA A 158 -22.24 -12.57 40.23
CA ALA A 158 -22.10 -11.41 41.09
C ALA A 158 -23.46 -10.92 41.63
N GLN A 159 -24.49 -10.87 40.77
CA GLN A 159 -25.84 -10.44 41.18
C GLN A 159 -26.52 -11.44 42.13
N ALA A 160 -26.28 -12.75 41.94
CA ALA A 160 -26.77 -13.78 42.86
C ALA A 160 -26.12 -13.68 44.26
N ALA A 161 -24.81 -13.39 44.32
CA ALA A 161 -24.11 -13.16 45.59
C ALA A 161 -24.66 -11.93 46.34
N GLU A 162 -24.96 -10.84 45.63
CA GLU A 162 -25.48 -9.60 46.22
C GLU A 162 -26.92 -9.74 46.75
N ILE A 163 -27.76 -10.57 46.11
CA ILE A 163 -29.12 -10.87 46.59
C ILE A 163 -29.08 -11.71 47.87
N GLN A 164 -28.11 -12.61 47.99
CA GLN A 164 -28.01 -13.52 49.14
C GLN A 164 -27.43 -12.85 50.39
N GLU A 165 -26.71 -11.73 50.25
CA GLU A 165 -26.22 -10.92 51.37
C GLU A 165 -27.23 -9.89 51.90
N ARG A 166 -28.45 -9.79 51.34
CA ARG A 166 -29.49 -8.94 51.96
C ARG A 166 -30.00 -9.59 53.25
N PRO A 167 -29.71 -9.01 54.44
CA PRO A 167 -30.18 -9.58 55.69
C PRO A 167 -31.71 -9.50 55.71
N GLY A 168 -32.36 -10.66 55.91
CA GLY A 168 -33.80 -10.75 56.06
C GLY A 168 -34.26 -9.77 57.13
N GLY A 169 -35.03 -8.77 56.72
CA GLY A 169 -35.66 -7.83 57.64
C GLY A 169 -36.48 -8.63 58.66
N LEU A 170 -36.09 -8.53 59.92
CA LEU A 170 -36.85 -9.10 61.04
C LEU A 170 -38.22 -8.41 61.08
N PRO A 171 -39.34 -9.15 61.02
CA PRO A 171 -40.64 -8.57 61.32
C PRO A 171 -40.88 -8.60 62.84
N GLY A 172 -41.33 -7.45 63.37
CA GLY A 172 -41.97 -7.32 64.69
C GLY A 172 -41.06 -6.85 65.80
#